data_AF-A4P1E9-F1
#
_entry.id   AF-A4P1E9-F1
#
_cell.length_a   1.000
_cell.length_b   1.000
_cell.length_c   1.000
_cell.angle_alpha   90.00
_cell.angle_beta   90.00
_cell.angle_gamma   90.00
#
_symmetry.space_group_name_H-M   'P 1'
#
loop_
_entity.id
_entity.type
_entity.pdbx_description
1 polymer ?
#
loop_
_entity_poly.entity_id
_entity_poly.type
_entity_poly.pdbx_seq_one_letter_code
_entity_poly.pdbx_strand_id
1 'polypeptide(L)'
;MEKGDLIDKHDHLDIVVNNGKVVRYNDPRRFGAWLWTEKLNEFPLFLKLGPEPLSEEFDSDYLWQKSRKKQTALKTFLMDNAVVVGVGNIYANETLFLCNLHPQKKQQGV
;
A
#
# COMPACT_ATOMS: atom_id res chain seq x y z
N MET A 1 -38.92 -1.12 0.58
CA MET A 1 -37.77 -0.39 0.01
C MET A 1 -36.54 -0.97 0.66
N GLU A 2 -35.76 -1.76 -0.10
CA GLU A 2 -34.55 -2.39 0.43
C GLU A 2 -33.48 -1.32 0.72
N LYS A 3 -32.74 -1.53 1.81
CA LYS A 3 -31.79 -0.56 2.39
C LYS A 3 -30.59 -0.21 1.49
N GLY A 4 -30.46 -0.85 0.32
CA GLY A 4 -29.33 -0.70 -0.61
C GLY A 4 -29.39 0.52 -1.52
N ASP A 5 -30.53 1.21 -1.63
CA ASP A 5 -30.72 2.34 -2.55
C ASP A 5 -30.41 3.72 -1.95
N LEU A 6 -30.14 3.80 -0.64
CA LEU A 6 -29.89 5.09 0.01
C LEU A 6 -28.41 5.47 -0.13
N ILE A 7 -28.15 6.59 -0.79
CA ILE A 7 -26.82 7.22 -0.89
C ILE A 7 -26.52 7.92 0.43
N ASP A 8 -25.40 7.59 1.07
CA ASP A 8 -24.92 8.23 2.29
C ASP A 8 -23.99 9.42 1.96
N LYS A 9 -23.76 10.30 2.93
CA LYS A 9 -22.93 11.52 2.82
C LYS A 9 -21.51 11.25 2.31
N HIS A 10 -20.98 10.06 2.57
CA HIS A 10 -19.62 9.67 2.24
C HIS A 10 -19.52 8.79 0.99
N ASP A 11 -20.65 8.49 0.34
CA ASP A 11 -20.69 7.81 -0.94
C ASP A 11 -20.37 8.83 -2.04
N HIS A 12 -19.17 8.75 -2.59
CA HIS A 12 -18.63 9.79 -3.47
C HIS A 12 -18.64 9.42 -4.95
N LEU A 13 -18.74 8.12 -5.27
CA LEU A 13 -18.78 7.63 -6.64
C LEU A 13 -19.49 6.28 -6.71
N ASP A 14 -20.40 6.14 -7.68
CA ASP A 14 -21.10 4.91 -8.02
C ASP A 14 -20.77 4.52 -9.47
N ILE A 15 -20.33 3.29 -9.69
CA ILE A 15 -20.26 2.67 -11.01
C ILE A 15 -21.41 1.68 -11.13
N VAL A 16 -22.38 2.03 -11.97
CA VAL A 16 -23.49 1.15 -12.33
C VAL A 16 -23.01 0.19 -13.42
N VAL A 17 -22.99 -1.10 -13.10
CA VAL A 17 -22.63 -2.15 -14.06
C VAL A 17 -23.87 -2.67 -14.77
N ASN A 18 -23.70 -3.27 -15.96
CA ASN A 18 -24.78 -3.68 -16.86
C ASN A 18 -25.81 -4.67 -16.27
N ASN A 19 -25.46 -5.37 -15.17
CA ASN A 19 -26.36 -6.27 -14.45
C ASN A 19 -27.18 -5.56 -13.35
N GLY A 20 -27.20 -4.23 -13.34
CA GLY A 20 -27.95 -3.41 -12.38
C GLY A 20 -27.30 -3.28 -11.00
N LYS A 21 -26.14 -3.89 -10.77
CA LYS A 21 -25.39 -3.72 -9.52
C LYS A 21 -24.59 -2.41 -9.52
N VAL A 22 -24.20 -1.98 -8.33
CA VAL A 22 -23.43 -0.76 -8.12
C VAL A 22 -22.13 -1.09 -7.38
N VAL A 23 -21.01 -0.61 -7.91
CA VAL A 23 -19.74 -0.50 -7.17
C VAL A 23 -19.67 0.90 -6.60
N ARG A 24 -19.75 1.00 -5.27
CA ARG A 24 -19.81 2.28 -4.55
C ARG A 24 -18.52 2.55 -3.80
N TYR A 25 -17.96 3.73 -4.01
CA TYR A 25 -16.79 4.22 -3.31
C TYR A 25 -17.18 5.13 -2.14
N ASN A 26 -16.97 4.63 -0.92
CA ASN A 26 -17.18 5.38 0.31
C ASN A 26 -15.84 5.83 0.90
N ASP A 27 -15.65 7.14 1.06
CA ASP A 27 -14.42 7.70 1.62
C ASP A 27 -14.71 8.91 2.51
N PRO A 28 -14.93 8.69 3.83
CA PRO A 28 -15.31 9.75 4.74
C PRO A 28 -14.26 10.86 4.89
N ARG A 29 -12.97 10.53 4.68
CA ARG A 29 -11.85 11.47 4.83
C ARG A 29 -11.37 12.05 3.51
N ARG A 30 -11.82 11.49 2.38
CA ARG A 30 -11.44 11.91 1.02
C ARG A 30 -9.93 11.85 0.79
N PHE A 31 -9.29 10.79 1.28
CA PHE A 31 -7.85 10.57 1.10
C PHE A 31 -7.53 9.62 -0.05
N GLY A 32 -8.48 8.80 -0.51
CA GLY A 32 -8.30 8.01 -1.72
C GLY A 32 -8.65 8.80 -2.98
N ALA A 33 -8.42 8.19 -4.13
CA ALA A 33 -8.51 8.86 -5.42
C ALA A 33 -9.09 7.95 -6.50
N TRP A 34 -9.78 8.56 -7.45
CA TRP A 34 -10.23 7.95 -8.69
C TRP A 34 -9.52 8.63 -9.85
N LEU A 35 -8.65 7.89 -10.52
CA LEU A 35 -7.80 8.39 -11.60
C LEU A 35 -7.95 7.46 -12.81
N TRP A 36 -7.98 8.05 -14.00
CA TRP A 36 -8.06 7.31 -15.26
C TRP A 36 -6.75 7.47 -16.03
N THR A 37 -6.28 6.37 -16.62
CA THR A 37 -5.13 6.36 -17.53
C THR A 37 -5.34 5.29 -18.59
N GLU A 38 -4.88 5.55 -19.82
CA GLU A 38 -4.85 4.55 -20.89
C GLU A 38 -3.64 3.60 -20.74
N LYS A 39 -2.59 4.06 -20.06
CA LYS A 39 -1.33 3.34 -19.89
C LYS A 39 -0.93 3.28 -18.43
N LEU A 40 -1.10 2.11 -17.82
CA LEU A 40 -0.80 1.91 -16.41
C LEU A 40 0.71 1.91 -16.13
N ASN A 41 1.51 1.38 -17.06
CA ASN A 41 2.97 1.29 -16.96
C ASN A 41 3.69 2.64 -17.05
N GLU A 42 3.04 3.69 -17.59
CA GLU A 42 3.58 5.05 -17.65
C GLU A 42 3.06 5.92 -16.51
N PHE A 43 2.15 5.41 -15.67
CA PHE A 43 1.45 6.20 -14.69
C PHE A 43 2.36 6.55 -13.49
N PRO A 44 2.59 7.84 -13.18
CA PRO A 44 3.62 8.26 -12.24
C PRO A 44 3.57 7.63 -10.84
N LEU A 45 2.37 7.28 -10.36
CA LEU A 45 2.18 6.65 -9.05
C LEU A 45 2.71 5.22 -8.98
N PHE A 46 2.74 4.48 -10.10
CA PHE A 46 3.18 3.08 -10.15
C PHE A 46 4.65 2.93 -10.53
N LEU A 47 5.26 3.92 -11.21
CA LEU A 47 6.65 3.86 -11.69
C LEU A 47 7.72 3.66 -10.61
N LYS A 48 7.42 4.01 -9.36
CA LYS A 48 8.37 4.00 -8.24
C LYS A 48 8.04 2.96 -7.18
N LEU A 49 7.08 2.08 -7.43
CA LEU A 49 6.72 1.05 -6.48
C LEU A 49 7.77 -0.06 -6.44
N GLY A 50 7.99 -0.60 -5.24
CA GLY A 50 8.73 -1.82 -5.02
C GLY A 50 7.89 -3.06 -5.37
N PRO A 51 8.47 -4.26 -5.19
CA PRO A 51 7.76 -5.51 -5.44
C PRO A 51 6.59 -5.71 -4.47
N GLU A 52 5.62 -6.53 -4.90
CA GLU A 52 4.55 -7.04 -4.04
C GLU A 52 5.11 -7.98 -2.97
N PRO A 53 4.72 -7.85 -1.69
CA PRO A 53 5.33 -8.62 -0.59
C PRO A 53 5.05 -10.13 -0.64
N LEU A 54 4.09 -10.56 -1.47
CA LEU A 54 3.71 -11.97 -1.66
C LEU A 54 4.27 -12.56 -2.96
N SER A 55 5.00 -11.77 -3.76
CA SER A 55 5.62 -12.26 -4.98
C SER A 55 7.00 -12.87 -4.69
N GLU A 56 7.50 -13.68 -5.63
CA GLU A 56 8.85 -14.25 -5.55
C GLU A 56 9.96 -13.19 -5.66
N GLU A 57 9.65 -11.99 -6.17
CA GLU A 57 10.61 -10.88 -6.26
C GLU A 57 10.94 -10.26 -4.90
N PHE A 58 10.07 -10.49 -3.90
CA PHE A 58 10.28 -10.02 -2.54
C PHE A 58 10.88 -11.13 -1.67
N ASP A 59 12.21 -11.23 -1.70
CA ASP A 59 12.96 -12.21 -0.92
C ASP A 59 13.96 -11.56 0.06
N SER A 60 14.67 -12.41 0.81
CA SER A 60 15.67 -11.97 1.78
C SER A 60 16.86 -11.26 1.14
N ASP A 61 17.28 -11.67 -0.05
CA ASP A 61 18.44 -11.12 -0.74
C ASP A 61 18.13 -9.72 -1.26
N TYR A 62 16.95 -9.53 -1.85
CA TYR A 62 16.38 -8.24 -2.24
C TYR A 62 16.36 -7.28 -1.05
N LEU A 63 15.74 -7.69 0.07
CA LEU A 63 15.63 -6.87 1.27
C LEU A 63 17.00 -6.51 1.83
N TRP A 64 17.91 -7.48 1.88
CA TRP A 64 19.28 -7.25 2.34
C TRP A 64 20.00 -6.21 1.48
N GLN A 65 19.96 -6.36 0.16
CA GLN A 65 20.59 -5.42 -0.78
C GLN A 65 19.99 -4.01 -0.67
N LYS A 66 18.66 -3.90 -0.60
CA LYS A 66 17.97 -2.60 -0.44
C LYS A 66 18.27 -1.93 0.89
N SER A 67 18.49 -2.71 1.95
CA SER A 67 18.78 -2.18 3.29
C SER A 67 20.16 -1.51 3.38
N ARG A 68 21.17 -1.96 2.62
CA ARG A 68 22.56 -1.49 2.76
C ARG A 68 22.75 0.00 2.48
N LYS A 69 21.90 0.60 1.64
CA LYS A 69 22.02 2.01 1.23
C LYS A 69 21.16 2.96 2.06
N LYS A 70 20.49 2.49 3.11
CA LYS A 70 19.49 3.25 3.87
C LYS A 70 19.94 3.45 5.32
N GLN A 71 19.89 4.70 5.77
CA GLN A 71 20.21 5.12 7.15
C GLN A 71 18.95 5.39 7.98
N THR A 72 17.78 5.02 7.44
CA THR A 72 16.47 5.21 8.07
C THR A 72 16.19 4.15 9.13
N ALA A 73 15.24 4.44 10.01
CA ALA A 73 14.72 3.46 10.96
C ALA A 73 14.07 2.28 10.23
N LEU A 74 14.17 1.08 10.80
CA LEU A 74 13.67 -0.15 10.17
C LEU A 74 12.17 -0.09 9.84
N LYS A 75 11.36 0.49 10.73
CA LYS A 75 9.92 0.69 10.47
C LYS A 75 9.67 1.59 9.27
N THR A 76 10.37 2.72 9.20
CA THR A 76 10.26 3.65 8.07
C THR A 76 10.72 3.00 6.76
N PHE A 77 11.75 2.16 6.82
CA PHE A 77 12.22 1.40 5.67
C PHE A 77 11.17 0.40 5.16
N LEU A 78 10.51 -0.34 6.05
CA LEU A 78 9.45 -1.28 5.67
C LEU A 78 8.18 -0.61 5.15
N MET A 79 7.88 0.61 5.61
CA MET A 79 6.72 1.39 5.15
C MET A 79 6.99 2.21 3.88
N ASP A 80 8.20 2.15 3.33
CA ASP A 80 8.54 2.82 2.08
C ASP A 80 8.03 1.97 0.90
N ASN A 81 7.00 2.45 0.20
CA ASN A 81 6.43 1.75 -0.96
C ASN A 81 7.42 1.55 -2.11
N ALA A 82 8.56 2.26 -2.14
CA ALA A 82 9.63 2.01 -3.11
C ALA A 82 10.55 0.82 -2.72
N VAL A 83 10.44 0.36 -1.47
CA VAL A 83 11.11 -0.84 -0.95
C VAL A 83 10.17 -2.04 -1.06
N VAL A 84 8.94 -1.92 -0.57
CA VAL A 84 7.92 -2.97 -0.67
C VAL A 84 6.55 -2.33 -0.55
N VAL A 85 5.62 -2.71 -1.41
CA VAL A 85 4.25 -2.17 -1.37
C VAL A 85 3.40 -2.89 -0.32
N GLY A 86 2.27 -2.29 0.05
CA GLY A 86 1.25 -2.95 0.88
C GLY A 86 1.59 -3.07 2.38
N VAL A 87 2.84 -2.83 2.79
CA VAL A 87 3.25 -2.89 4.20
C VAL A 87 2.91 -1.57 4.92
N GLY A 88 1.69 -1.50 5.44
CA GLY A 88 1.21 -0.38 6.24
C GLY A 88 1.71 -0.38 7.69
N ASN A 89 1.30 0.63 8.45
CA ASN A 89 1.71 0.83 9.85
C ASN A 89 1.44 -0.39 10.76
N ILE A 90 0.33 -1.11 10.54
CA ILE A 90 -0.06 -2.29 11.33
C ILE A 90 0.95 -3.41 11.09
N TYR A 91 1.06 -3.88 9.85
CA TYR A 91 1.94 -5.00 9.50
C TYR A 91 3.41 -4.68 9.69
N ALA A 92 3.85 -3.43 9.51
CA ALA A 92 5.21 -3.04 9.84
C ALA A 92 5.51 -3.26 11.33
N ASN A 93 4.60 -2.89 12.24
CA ASN A 93 4.78 -3.13 13.67
C ASN A 93 4.72 -4.63 14.01
N GLU A 94 3.74 -5.36 13.47
CA GLU A 94 3.57 -6.79 13.74
C GLU A 94 4.78 -7.60 13.28
N THR A 95 5.27 -7.38 12.05
CA THR A 95 6.46 -8.05 11.52
C THR A 95 7.69 -7.76 12.37
N LEU A 96 7.89 -6.50 12.78
CA LEU A 96 9.03 -6.13 13.63
C LEU A 96 8.96 -6.77 15.01
N PHE A 97 7.77 -6.85 15.58
CA PHE A 97 7.54 -7.53 16.84
C PHE A 97 7.82 -9.03 16.73
N LEU A 98 7.29 -9.70 15.71
CA LEU A 98 7.51 -11.14 15.46
C LEU A 98 9.00 -11.46 15.24
N CYS A 99 9.73 -10.57 14.56
CA CYS A 99 11.17 -10.70 14.35
C CYS A 99 12.03 -10.24 15.54
N ASN A 100 11.43 -9.76 16.64
CA ASN A 100 12.13 -9.17 17.79
C ASN A 100 13.10 -8.03 17.41
N LEU A 101 12.70 -7.19 16.46
CA LEU A 101 13.48 -6.06 15.97
C LEU A 101 12.91 -4.73 16.47
N HIS A 102 13.76 -3.91 17.10
CA HIS A 102 13.34 -2.59 17.55
C HIS A 102 13.02 -1.68 16.36
N PRO A 103 11.84 -1.01 16.31
CA PRO A 103 11.42 -0.20 15.16
C PRO A 103 12.37 0.94 14.78
N GLN A 104 13.04 1.52 15.78
CA GLN A 104 14.01 2.61 15.60
C GLN A 104 15.43 2.12 15.34
N LYS A 105 15.66 0.80 15.28
CA LYS A 105 16.98 0.26 14.95
C LYS A 105 17.36 0.77 13.56
N LYS A 106 18.43 1.57 13.50
CA LYS A 106 19.06 1.94 12.23
C LYS A 106 19.89 0.76 11.76
N GLN A 107 19.96 0.58 10.45
CA GLN A 107 20.86 -0.40 9.87
C GLN A 107 22.30 0.05 10.15
N GLN A 108 23.09 -0.82 10.78
CA GLN A 108 24.53 -0.60 10.85
C GLN A 108 25.09 -0.92 9.47
N GLY A 109 25.70 0.09 8.84
CA GLY A 109 26.51 -0.12 7.65
C GLY A 109 27.62 -1.09 8.02
N VAL A 110 27.67 -2.21 7.30
CA VAL A 110 28.88 -3.03 7.21
C VAL A 110 29.58 -2.57 5.96
#